data_AF-A0A0B4FG40-F1
#
_entry.id   AF-A0A0B4FG40-F1
#
_cell.length_a   1.000
_cell.length_b   1.000
_cell.length_c   1.000
_cell.angle_alpha   90.00
_cell.angle_beta   90.00
_cell.angle_gamma   90.00
#
_symmetry.space_group_name_H-M   'P 1'
#
loop_
_entity.id
_entity.type
_entity.pdbx_description
1 polymer ?
#
loop_
_entity_poly.entity_id
_entity_poly.type
_entity_poly.pdbx_seq_one_letter_code
_entity_poly.pdbx_strand_id
1 'polypeptide(L)'
;MSSGQCGSVWGMAMLHRHRHHSVGVVIKREHAGPGRYLKNEATLQRQIFTAAWSLQFTSVPQCFDLVHHEDDERWRDLLLILPAGQGKCTTMIAERITAVSRQAQMLLVKKYNWTPTRHRLMQTLESKAYYTHCLVHLYLGRRRPCSLGVPATRPEVFTLCNFPLHVDQMEELQLPCPKYAKAMAESLAMLHWEMRLSGARVKFVLGGRRGATRMSASTPLAESTVWMFDFDRLRPIQANVSGLISIARAFWRNSPYCPRPDSTLWNIFADEYRRVGREKVQAYPRHGECVETLCDLVDGALNMIVMGQKMWTIRGRF
;
A
#
# COMPACT_ATOMS: atom_id res chain seq x y z
N MET A 1 0.79 -4.29 16.15
CA MET A 1 -0.65 -4.61 16.15
C MET A 1 -1.38 -3.40 15.59
N SER A 2 -2.29 -3.59 14.64
CA SER A 2 -3.20 -2.52 14.20
C SER A 2 -4.61 -3.09 14.13
N SER A 3 -5.59 -2.32 14.61
CA SER A 3 -7.01 -2.66 14.56
C SER A 3 -7.73 -1.66 13.64
N GLY A 4 -8.58 -2.16 12.76
CA GLY A 4 -9.42 -1.34 11.91
C GLY A 4 -10.79 -1.98 11.69
N GLN A 5 -11.65 -1.29 10.92
CA GLN A 5 -13.01 -1.75 10.58
C GLN A 5 -13.08 -3.08 9.81
N CYS A 6 -11.95 -3.69 9.46
CA CYS A 6 -11.85 -4.92 8.66
C CYS A 6 -11.15 -6.06 9.40
N GLY A 7 -10.93 -5.91 10.71
CA GLY A 7 -10.21 -6.87 11.51
C GLY A 7 -9.04 -6.30 12.29
N SER A 8 -8.55 -7.12 13.21
CA SER A 8 -7.26 -6.96 13.87
C SER A 8 -6.15 -7.61 13.04
N VAL A 9 -5.04 -6.91 12.84
CA VAL A 9 -3.81 -7.45 12.25
C VAL A 9 -2.79 -7.71 13.35
N TRP A 10 -2.45 -8.97 13.53
CA TRP A 10 -1.44 -9.45 14.45
C TRP A 10 -0.20 -9.83 13.65
N GLY A 11 0.92 -9.19 13.94
CA GLY A 11 2.18 -9.52 13.26
C GLY A 11 3.12 -10.16 14.25
N MET A 12 3.02 -11.47 14.46
CA MET A 12 3.96 -12.25 15.28
C MET A 12 3.77 -13.74 14.96
N ALA A 13 4.42 -14.20 13.89
CA ALA A 13 4.90 -15.57 13.80
C ALA A 13 5.99 -15.63 12.72
N MET A 14 7.06 -16.35 13.01
CA MET A 14 7.92 -16.89 11.97
C MET A 14 7.23 -18.14 11.47
N LEU A 15 6.76 -18.15 10.23
CA LEU A 15 6.25 -19.38 9.64
C LEU A 15 7.46 -20.20 9.17
N HIS A 16 7.68 -21.36 9.80
CA HIS A 16 8.68 -22.31 9.36
C HIS A 16 8.14 -23.07 8.14
N ARG A 17 8.59 -22.71 6.94
CA ARG A 17 8.39 -23.55 5.75
C ARG A 17 9.38 -24.71 5.78
N HIS A 18 8.93 -25.92 5.47
CA HIS A 18 9.83 -27.05 5.25
C HIS A 18 10.84 -26.68 4.14
N ARG A 19 12.11 -26.61 4.53
CA ARG A 19 13.27 -26.22 3.71
C ARG A 19 13.25 -24.75 3.23
N HIS A 20 14.04 -23.94 3.94
CA HIS A 20 14.56 -22.60 3.60
C HIS A 20 13.69 -21.38 3.98
N HIS A 21 14.19 -20.69 5.03
CA HIS A 21 13.86 -19.36 5.56
C HIS A 21 12.55 -19.18 6.34
N SER A 22 12.69 -18.65 7.56
CA SER A 22 11.58 -18.11 8.35
C SER A 22 11.07 -16.81 7.72
N VAL A 23 9.81 -16.76 7.32
CA VAL A 23 9.18 -15.54 6.78
C VAL A 23 8.30 -14.92 7.86
N GLY A 24 8.44 -13.61 8.06
CA GLY A 24 7.54 -12.87 8.95
C GLY A 24 6.13 -12.85 8.36
N VAL A 25 5.14 -13.23 9.16
CA VAL A 25 3.73 -13.21 8.72
C VAL A 25 2.90 -12.17 9.47
N VAL A 26 1.80 -11.78 8.83
CA VAL A 26 0.68 -11.06 9.42
C VAL A 26 -0.57 -11.93 9.38
N ILE A 27 -1.32 -11.90 10.47
CA ILE A 27 -2.56 -12.64 10.67
C ILE A 27 -3.67 -11.60 10.67
N LYS A 28 -4.48 -11.59 9.61
CA LYS A 28 -5.64 -10.72 9.46
C LYS A 28 -6.89 -11.53 9.78
N ARG A 29 -7.59 -11.16 10.84
CA ARG A 29 -8.76 -11.89 11.35
C ARG A 29 -10.03 -11.22 10.89
N GLU A 30 -11.03 -11.99 10.46
CA GLU A 30 -12.34 -11.44 10.10
C GLU A 30 -12.97 -10.88 11.38
N HIS A 31 -13.45 -9.66 11.31
CA HIS A 31 -14.42 -9.15 12.27
C HIS A 31 -15.73 -9.06 11.51
N ALA A 32 -16.84 -9.44 12.16
CA ALA A 32 -18.17 -9.62 11.58
C ALA A 32 -18.84 -8.31 11.06
N GLY A 33 -18.07 -7.42 10.44
CA GLY A 33 -18.58 -6.22 9.77
C GLY A 33 -19.25 -6.61 8.45
N PRO A 34 -20.46 -6.09 8.15
CA PRO A 34 -21.19 -6.44 6.95
C PRO A 34 -20.43 -6.05 5.67
N GLY A 35 -20.41 -6.97 4.69
CA GLY A 35 -19.95 -6.71 3.32
C GLY A 35 -18.42 -6.71 3.10
N ARG A 36 -17.62 -7.26 4.03
CA ARG A 36 -16.18 -7.50 3.83
C ARG A 36 -15.86 -8.96 4.13
N TYR A 37 -15.51 -9.70 3.08
CA TYR A 37 -15.19 -11.12 3.15
C TYR A 37 -13.69 -11.32 2.96
N LEU A 38 -12.99 -11.83 3.97
CA LEU A 38 -11.55 -12.09 3.88
C LEU A 38 -11.21 -13.07 2.75
N LYS A 39 -12.13 -13.98 2.42
CA LYS A 39 -11.99 -14.89 1.28
C LYS A 39 -11.77 -14.16 -0.04
N ASN A 40 -12.47 -13.05 -0.27
CA ASN A 40 -12.34 -12.26 -1.50
C ASN A 40 -10.98 -11.56 -1.55
N GLU A 41 -10.56 -10.96 -0.44
CA GLU A 41 -9.25 -10.31 -0.36
C GLU A 41 -8.11 -11.32 -0.54
N ALA A 42 -8.17 -12.49 0.13
CA ALA A 42 -7.16 -13.54 0.00
C ALA A 42 -7.05 -14.04 -1.46
N THR A 43 -8.18 -14.24 -2.13
CA THR A 43 -8.22 -14.66 -3.54
C THR A 43 -7.59 -13.60 -4.45
N LEU A 44 -8.02 -12.34 -4.31
CA LEU A 44 -7.49 -11.23 -5.12
C LEU A 44 -6.00 -11.01 -4.84
N GLN A 45 -5.56 -11.06 -3.58
CA GLN A 45 -4.16 -10.88 -3.23
C GLN A 45 -3.27 -11.97 -3.82
N ARG A 46 -3.72 -13.24 -3.88
CA ARG A 46 -2.98 -14.32 -4.57
C ARG A 46 -2.84 -14.06 -6.08
N GLN A 47 -3.91 -13.63 -6.72
CA GLN A 47 -3.90 -13.33 -8.15
C GLN A 47 -3.01 -12.11 -8.45
N ILE A 48 -3.15 -11.03 -7.69
CA ILE A 48 -2.35 -9.81 -7.82
C ILE A 48 -0.88 -10.11 -7.53
N PHE A 49 -0.57 -10.92 -6.52
CA PHE A 49 0.80 -11.36 -6.23
C PHE A 49 1.45 -12.08 -7.42
N THR A 50 0.67 -12.89 -8.14
CA THR A 50 1.15 -13.59 -9.34
C THR A 50 1.40 -12.62 -10.49
N ALA A 51 0.45 -11.72 -10.78
CA ALA A 51 0.57 -10.68 -11.81
C ALA A 51 1.72 -9.69 -11.52
N ALA A 52 1.98 -9.44 -10.22
CA ALA A 52 3.00 -8.50 -9.75
C ALA A 52 4.44 -8.91 -10.12
N TRP A 53 4.67 -10.13 -10.61
CA TRP A 53 5.96 -10.52 -11.19
C TRP A 53 6.41 -9.60 -12.34
N SER A 54 5.45 -9.02 -13.04
CA SER A 54 5.70 -8.08 -14.13
C SER A 54 6.02 -6.64 -13.68
N LEU A 55 5.88 -6.33 -12.38
CA LEU A 55 6.15 -4.99 -11.85
C LEU A 55 7.65 -4.80 -11.59
N GLN A 56 8.21 -3.69 -12.06
CA GLN A 56 9.61 -3.36 -11.87
C GLN A 56 9.86 -2.63 -10.55
N PHE A 57 8.90 -1.84 -10.08
CA PHE A 57 9.14 -0.90 -8.98
C PHE A 57 8.37 -1.21 -7.70
N THR A 58 7.40 -2.12 -7.74
CA THR A 58 6.46 -2.36 -6.64
C THR A 58 6.43 -3.83 -6.24
N SER A 59 6.45 -4.09 -4.93
CA SER A 59 6.22 -5.40 -4.34
C SER A 59 4.78 -5.54 -3.84
N VAL A 60 4.25 -6.76 -3.87
CA VAL A 60 2.95 -7.12 -3.31
C VAL A 60 3.16 -8.20 -2.23
N PRO A 61 2.54 -8.11 -1.04
CA PRO A 61 2.65 -9.16 -0.03
C PRO A 61 2.01 -10.47 -0.51
N GLN A 62 2.70 -11.60 -0.31
CA GLN A 62 2.13 -12.92 -0.61
C GLN A 62 0.99 -13.25 0.38
N CYS A 63 -0.12 -13.79 -0.11
CA CYS A 63 -1.12 -14.42 0.77
C CYS A 63 -0.79 -15.92 0.88
N PHE A 64 -0.36 -16.36 2.05
CA PHE A 64 0.03 -17.75 2.29
C PHE A 64 -1.18 -18.65 2.47
N ASP A 65 -2.12 -18.26 3.33
CA ASP A 65 -3.22 -19.14 3.72
C ASP A 65 -4.51 -18.39 4.05
N LEU A 66 -5.63 -19.12 3.99
CA LEU A 66 -6.94 -18.69 4.47
C LEU A 66 -7.51 -19.81 5.35
N VAL A 67 -7.41 -19.62 6.66
CA VAL A 67 -7.89 -20.57 7.67
C VAL A 67 -9.35 -20.29 7.98
N HIS A 68 -10.19 -21.30 7.85
CA HIS A 68 -11.61 -21.23 8.19
C HIS A 68 -11.83 -21.54 9.68
N HIS A 69 -12.95 -21.06 10.24
CA HIS A 69 -13.27 -21.27 11.66
C HIS A 69 -13.50 -22.74 12.05
N GLU A 70 -13.79 -23.59 11.06
CA GLU A 70 -14.02 -25.03 11.18
C GLU A 70 -12.71 -25.86 11.19
N ASP A 71 -11.56 -25.25 10.87
CA ASP A 71 -10.27 -25.93 10.78
C ASP A 71 -9.61 -26.03 12.18
N ASP A 72 -10.05 -27.03 12.95
CA ASP A 72 -9.62 -27.24 14.34
C ASP A 72 -8.12 -27.47 14.50
N GLU A 73 -7.46 -28.08 13.51
CA GLU A 73 -6.02 -28.32 13.55
C GLU A 73 -5.24 -27.03 13.40
N ARG A 74 -5.52 -26.25 12.35
CA ARG A 74 -4.86 -24.95 12.14
C ARG A 74 -5.17 -23.97 13.26
N TRP A 75 -6.39 -23.99 13.80
CA TRP A 75 -6.76 -23.12 14.91
C TRP A 75 -6.04 -23.49 16.21
N ARG A 76 -5.72 -24.75 16.46
CA ARG A 76 -4.87 -25.13 17.62
C ARG A 76 -3.53 -24.40 17.57
N ASP A 77 -2.87 -24.38 16.42
CA ASP A 77 -1.59 -23.67 16.26
C ASP A 77 -1.74 -22.15 16.35
N LEU A 78 -2.78 -21.58 15.72
CA LEU A 78 -3.03 -20.14 15.75
C LEU A 78 -3.35 -19.61 17.14
N LEU A 79 -4.08 -20.37 17.97
CA LEU A 79 -4.43 -19.96 19.32
C LEU A 79 -3.20 -19.86 20.25
N LEU A 80 -2.12 -20.60 19.96
CA LEU A 80 -0.86 -20.52 20.72
C LEU A 80 -0.11 -19.21 20.51
N ILE A 81 -0.31 -18.55 19.37
CA ILE A 81 0.40 -17.30 19.00
C ILE A 81 -0.48 -16.05 19.10
N LEU A 82 -1.80 -16.21 19.16
CA LEU A 82 -2.74 -15.11 19.35
C LEU A 82 -2.83 -14.74 20.84
N PRO A 83 -3.16 -13.48 21.18
CA PRO A 83 -3.42 -13.10 22.57
C PRO A 83 -4.58 -13.91 23.16
N ALA A 84 -4.59 -14.01 24.49
CA ALA A 84 -5.69 -14.65 25.22
C ALA A 84 -7.05 -14.02 24.88
N GLY A 85 -8.09 -14.86 24.85
CA GLY A 85 -9.48 -14.44 24.59
C GLY A 85 -9.88 -14.34 23.12
N GLN A 86 -9.02 -14.71 22.18
CA GLN A 86 -9.37 -14.74 20.75
C GLN A 86 -10.03 -16.07 20.37
N GLY A 87 -11.24 -16.01 19.80
CA GLY A 87 -11.96 -17.17 19.27
C GLY A 87 -11.62 -17.49 17.80
N LYS A 88 -12.12 -18.64 17.32
CA LYS A 88 -12.00 -19.06 15.92
C LYS A 88 -12.81 -18.14 15.01
N CYS A 89 -12.29 -17.85 13.81
CA CYS A 89 -12.96 -17.09 12.77
C CYS A 89 -12.35 -17.40 11.39
N THR A 90 -12.82 -16.76 10.32
CA THR A 90 -12.03 -16.75 9.08
C THR A 90 -10.77 -15.91 9.29
N THR A 91 -9.61 -16.42 8.95
CA THR A 91 -8.32 -15.75 9.18
C THR A 91 -7.41 -15.90 7.97
N MET A 92 -6.89 -14.78 7.47
CA MET A 92 -5.92 -14.74 6.39
C MET A 92 -4.51 -14.63 6.96
N ILE A 93 -3.61 -15.50 6.51
CA ILE A 93 -2.18 -15.47 6.81
C ILE A 93 -1.46 -14.93 5.58
N ALA A 94 -0.80 -13.79 5.72
CA ALA A 94 -0.08 -13.13 4.63
C ALA A 94 1.34 -12.74 5.05
N GLU A 95 2.17 -12.43 4.06
CA GLU A 95 3.50 -11.89 4.25
C GLU A 95 3.45 -10.56 4.98
N ARG A 96 4.34 -10.44 5.96
CA ARG A 96 4.59 -9.17 6.62
C ARG A 96 5.51 -8.30 5.77
N ILE A 97 5.05 -7.10 5.45
CA ILE A 97 5.94 -6.03 4.96
C ILE A 97 6.94 -5.69 6.07
N THR A 98 8.22 -5.95 5.82
CA THR A 98 9.30 -5.60 6.76
C THR A 98 9.36 -4.10 6.93
N ALA A 99 9.55 -3.64 8.17
CA ALA A 99 9.71 -2.22 8.45
C ALA A 99 10.92 -1.65 7.71
N VAL A 100 10.89 -0.34 7.43
CA VAL A 100 12.09 0.38 6.92
C VAL A 100 13.25 0.24 7.91
N SER A 101 14.49 0.41 7.43
CA SER A 101 15.71 0.24 8.22
C SER A 101 15.68 1.02 9.55
N ARG A 102 16.43 0.55 10.54
CA ARG A 102 16.55 1.27 11.82
C ARG A 102 17.04 2.70 11.62
N GLN A 103 17.97 2.92 10.70
CA GLN A 103 18.48 4.24 10.33
C GLN A 103 17.37 5.13 9.74
N ALA A 104 16.49 4.57 8.91
CA ALA A 104 15.31 5.29 8.40
C ALA A 104 14.36 5.68 9.53
N GLN A 105 14.09 4.76 10.45
CA GLN A 105 13.24 5.04 11.61
C GLN A 105 13.82 6.16 12.49
N MET A 106 15.12 6.10 12.80
CA MET A 106 15.82 7.15 13.56
C MET A 106 15.77 8.50 12.83
N LEU A 107 15.96 8.51 11.52
CA LEU A 107 15.84 9.72 10.69
C LEU A 107 14.45 10.35 10.81
N LEU A 108 13.39 9.54 10.69
CA LEU A 108 12.00 10.01 10.81
C LEU A 108 11.70 10.58 12.20
N VAL A 109 12.13 9.89 13.27
CA VAL A 109 11.96 10.39 14.64
C VAL A 109 12.74 11.69 14.83
N LYS A 110 13.99 11.75 14.35
CA LYS A 110 14.85 12.93 14.46
C LYS A 110 14.31 14.13 13.67
N LYS A 111 13.70 13.94 12.50
CA LYS A 111 13.17 15.05 11.70
C LYS A 111 11.76 15.47 12.12
N TYR A 112 10.90 14.52 12.48
CA TYR A 112 9.46 14.74 12.53
C TYR A 112 8.79 14.42 13.87
N ASN A 113 9.50 13.88 14.86
CA ASN A 113 8.95 13.77 16.22
C ASN A 113 9.31 15.03 17.02
N TRP A 114 8.31 15.92 17.17
CA TRP A 114 8.40 17.14 17.99
C TRP A 114 7.71 17.01 19.36
N THR A 115 7.28 15.80 19.72
CA THR A 115 6.65 15.53 21.02
C THR A 115 7.70 15.29 22.11
N PRO A 116 7.36 15.44 23.40
CA PRO A 116 8.25 15.09 24.51
C PRO A 116 8.76 13.64 24.48
N THR A 117 8.06 12.74 23.78
CA THR A 117 8.43 11.31 23.68
C THR A 117 9.66 11.05 22.79
N ARG A 118 10.14 12.05 22.05
CA ARG A 118 11.23 11.93 21.07
C ARG A 118 12.47 11.24 21.64
N HIS A 119 12.97 11.71 22.78
CA HIS A 119 14.20 11.17 23.39
C HIS A 119 14.04 9.69 23.76
N ARG A 120 12.92 9.34 24.41
CA ARG A 120 12.59 7.95 24.78
C ARG A 120 12.47 7.04 23.55
N LEU A 121 11.85 7.53 22.47
CA LEU A 121 11.72 6.75 21.24
C LEU A 121 13.07 6.54 20.54
N MET A 122 13.92 7.56 20.51
CA MET A 122 15.31 7.44 20.02
C MET A 122 16.11 6.41 20.82
N GLN A 123 16.10 6.49 22.15
CA GLN A 123 16.76 5.51 23.03
C GLN A 123 16.23 4.08 22.81
N THR A 124 14.92 3.93 22.57
CA THR A 124 14.32 2.64 22.27
C THR A 124 14.82 2.07 20.94
N LEU A 125 14.90 2.91 19.90
CA LEU A 125 15.48 2.54 18.61
C LEU A 125 16.98 2.23 18.73
N GLU A 126 17.67 2.85 19.70
CA GLU A 126 19.09 2.64 19.93
C GLU A 126 19.40 1.32 20.64
N SER A 127 18.58 0.97 21.63
CA SER A 127 18.74 -0.19 22.51
C SER A 127 18.11 -1.48 21.98
N LYS A 128 17.02 -1.40 21.21
CA LYS A 128 16.38 -2.56 20.58
C LYS A 128 16.81 -2.67 19.13
N ALA A 129 17.07 -3.90 18.67
CA ALA A 129 17.63 -4.15 17.34
C ALA A 129 16.81 -3.55 16.18
N TYR A 130 15.48 -3.36 16.30
CA TYR A 130 14.63 -2.66 15.31
C TYR A 130 13.20 -2.48 15.85
N TYR A 131 12.53 -1.37 15.54
CA TYR A 131 11.08 -1.25 15.78
C TYR A 131 10.35 -2.00 14.67
N THR A 132 9.58 -3.03 15.03
CA THR A 132 8.97 -3.91 14.03
C THR A 132 7.77 -3.25 13.33
N HIS A 133 7.14 -2.25 13.95
CA HIS A 133 5.89 -1.64 13.49
C HIS A 133 6.10 -0.27 12.84
N CYS A 134 6.91 -0.19 11.78
CA CYS A 134 7.05 1.01 10.98
C CYS A 134 6.69 0.75 9.51
N LEU A 135 5.58 1.33 9.07
CA LEU A 135 5.17 1.37 7.66
C LEU A 135 5.01 2.85 7.29
N VAL A 136 5.73 3.28 6.26
CA VAL A 136 5.79 4.69 5.86
C VAL A 136 4.87 4.87 4.65
N HIS A 137 3.72 5.51 4.83
CA HIS A 137 2.75 5.72 3.77
C HIS A 137 3.22 6.84 2.84
N LEU A 138 3.26 6.54 1.53
CA LEU A 138 3.68 7.48 0.51
C LEU A 138 2.51 8.37 0.09
N TYR A 139 2.52 9.64 0.49
CA TYR A 139 1.52 10.61 0.10
C TYR A 139 2.05 11.60 -0.95
N LEU A 140 2.10 11.17 -2.22
CA LEU A 140 2.52 12.05 -3.33
C LEU A 140 1.46 13.08 -3.73
N GLY A 141 0.20 12.85 -3.35
CA GLY A 141 -0.92 13.73 -3.65
C GLY A 141 -1.23 14.78 -2.57
N ARG A 142 -0.46 14.80 -1.49
CA ARG A 142 -0.73 15.65 -0.33
C ARG A 142 0.55 16.23 0.23
N ARG A 143 0.58 17.56 0.32
CA ARG A 143 1.52 18.31 1.17
C ARG A 143 0.94 18.47 2.57
N ARG A 144 1.79 18.58 3.59
CA ARG A 144 1.31 18.98 4.93
C ARG A 144 0.58 20.34 4.84
N PRO A 145 -0.49 20.56 5.61
CA PRO A 145 -1.10 21.89 5.72
C PRO A 145 -0.09 22.83 6.40
N CYS A 146 0.67 23.58 5.59
CA CYS A 146 1.47 24.70 6.05
C CYS A 146 0.63 25.97 5.87
N SER A 147 0.07 26.49 6.96
CA SER A 147 -0.43 27.86 6.95
C SER A 147 0.78 28.80 7.02
N LEU A 148 0.88 29.76 6.09
CA LEU A 148 1.85 30.85 6.21
C LEU A 148 1.74 31.49 7.60
N GLY A 149 2.81 31.48 8.38
CA GLY A 149 2.90 32.14 9.68
C GLY A 149 2.35 31.38 10.90
N VAL A 150 1.79 30.18 10.74
CA VAL A 150 1.39 29.34 11.89
C VAL A 150 2.27 28.08 11.89
N PRO A 151 3.04 27.81 12.97
CA PRO A 151 3.70 26.51 13.11
C PRO A 151 2.65 25.43 12.92
N ALA A 152 2.86 24.50 11.99
CA ALA A 152 1.99 23.33 11.84
C ALA A 152 1.72 22.79 13.25
N THR A 153 0.45 22.78 13.66
CA THR A 153 0.05 22.41 15.03
C THR A 153 0.80 21.13 15.38
N ARG A 154 1.63 21.21 16.42
CA ARG A 154 2.50 20.09 16.79
C ARG A 154 1.58 18.89 17.00
N PRO A 155 1.77 17.77 16.28
CA PRO A 155 0.91 16.62 16.49
C PRO A 155 1.04 16.21 17.95
N GLU A 156 -0.09 16.10 18.66
CA GLU A 156 -0.12 15.71 20.08
C GLU A 156 0.48 14.30 20.28
N VAL A 157 0.40 13.47 19.24
CA VAL A 157 0.89 12.10 19.23
C VAL A 157 1.76 11.85 18.00
N PHE A 158 2.92 11.23 18.21
CA PHE A 158 3.81 10.74 17.15
C PHE A 158 3.86 9.21 17.17
N THR A 159 3.74 8.58 16.01
CA THR A 159 3.90 7.13 15.86
C THR A 159 4.60 6.78 14.56
N LEU A 160 5.47 5.77 14.61
CA LEU A 160 6.07 5.16 13.41
C LEU A 160 5.11 4.17 12.73
N CYS A 161 4.05 3.75 13.42
CA CYS A 161 3.06 2.84 12.87
C CYS A 161 2.16 3.62 11.89
N ASN A 162 2.16 3.22 10.62
CA ASN A 162 1.43 3.89 9.54
C ASN A 162 1.80 5.37 9.41
N PHE A 163 3.09 5.70 9.50
CA PHE A 163 3.59 7.07 9.44
C PHE A 163 3.28 7.70 8.06
N PRO A 164 2.47 8.77 7.98
CA PRO A 164 2.19 9.43 6.71
C PRO A 164 3.37 10.34 6.31
N LEU A 165 4.03 10.00 5.21
CA LEU A 165 5.10 10.81 4.63
C LEU A 165 4.55 11.60 3.44
N HIS A 166 4.44 12.91 3.61
CA HIS A 166 3.92 13.85 2.62
C HIS A 166 4.98 14.22 1.58
N VAL A 167 4.56 14.65 0.39
CA VAL A 167 5.48 14.97 -0.71
C VAL A 167 6.51 16.05 -0.37
N ASP A 168 6.14 17.07 0.42
CA ASP A 168 7.07 18.09 0.91
C ASP A 168 8.14 17.50 1.84
N GLN A 169 7.77 16.53 2.68
CA GLN A 169 8.72 15.82 3.53
C GLN A 169 9.65 14.93 2.70
N MET A 170 9.15 14.32 1.62
CA MET A 170 9.98 13.53 0.71
C MET A 170 10.99 14.41 -0.05
N GLU A 171 10.60 15.62 -0.45
CA GLU A 171 11.48 16.62 -1.06
C GLU A 171 12.55 17.09 -0.07
N GLU A 172 12.18 17.41 1.18
CA GLU A 172 13.12 17.77 2.26
C GLU A 172 14.17 16.67 2.51
N LEU A 173 13.75 15.41 2.42
CA LEU A 173 14.60 14.23 2.59
C LEU A 173 15.32 13.81 1.31
N GLN A 174 15.11 14.53 0.20
CA GLN A 174 15.68 14.23 -1.12
C GLN A 174 15.39 12.80 -1.59
N LEU A 175 14.19 12.29 -1.31
CA LEU A 175 13.77 10.97 -1.74
C LEU A 175 13.41 10.96 -3.24
N PRO A 176 13.53 9.81 -3.93
CA PRO A 176 13.27 9.73 -5.36
C PRO A 176 11.76 9.69 -5.69
N CYS A 177 11.04 10.78 -5.42
CA CYS A 177 9.62 10.93 -5.72
C CYS A 177 9.23 10.52 -7.16
N PRO A 178 10.03 10.83 -8.21
CA PRO A 178 9.78 10.32 -9.56
C PRO A 178 9.67 8.79 -9.64
N LYS A 179 10.54 8.05 -8.94
CA LYS A 179 10.49 6.57 -8.91
C LYS A 179 9.23 6.08 -8.20
N TYR A 180 8.80 6.75 -7.13
CA TYR A 180 7.57 6.39 -6.43
C TYR A 180 6.32 6.67 -7.27
N ALA A 181 6.30 7.75 -8.04
CA ALA A 181 5.22 8.04 -8.99
C ALA A 181 5.12 6.95 -10.06
N LYS A 182 6.26 6.51 -10.64
CA LYS A 182 6.30 5.38 -11.58
C LYS A 182 5.81 4.07 -10.96
N ALA A 183 6.21 3.78 -9.72
CA ALA A 183 5.78 2.59 -8.99
C ALA A 183 4.25 2.53 -8.81
N MET A 184 3.64 3.66 -8.42
CA MET A 184 2.17 3.76 -8.32
C MET A 184 1.49 3.64 -9.67
N ALA A 185 2.05 4.27 -10.71
CA ALA A 185 1.52 4.24 -12.07
C ALA A 185 1.48 2.83 -12.65
N GLU A 186 2.60 2.11 -12.59
CA GLU A 186 2.74 0.73 -13.05
C GLU A 186 1.75 -0.21 -12.32
N SER A 187 1.68 -0.08 -10.99
CA SER A 187 0.78 -0.89 -10.17
C SER A 187 -0.69 -0.67 -10.52
N LEU A 188 -1.11 0.58 -10.66
CA LEU A 188 -2.49 0.92 -11.03
C LEU A 188 -2.80 0.51 -12.47
N ALA A 189 -1.86 0.68 -13.40
CA ALA A 189 -2.03 0.23 -14.78
C ALA A 189 -2.21 -1.29 -14.84
N MET A 190 -1.43 -2.08 -14.10
CA MET A 190 -1.62 -3.53 -13.98
C MET A 190 -3.01 -3.86 -13.40
N LEU A 191 -3.42 -3.20 -12.32
CA LEU A 191 -4.75 -3.44 -11.74
C LEU A 191 -5.88 -3.14 -12.72
N HIS A 192 -5.83 -2.02 -13.45
CA HIS A 192 -6.89 -1.63 -14.38
C HIS A 192 -6.88 -2.46 -15.67
N TRP A 193 -5.69 -2.74 -16.23
CA TRP A 193 -5.54 -3.21 -17.62
C TRP A 193 -5.04 -4.64 -17.78
N GLU A 194 -4.59 -5.29 -16.71
CA GLU A 194 -4.35 -6.74 -16.70
C GLU A 194 -5.46 -7.41 -15.89
N MET A 195 -5.67 -6.93 -14.65
CA MET A 195 -6.61 -7.56 -13.71
C MET A 195 -8.06 -7.08 -13.87
N ARG A 196 -8.28 -5.95 -14.55
CA ARG A 196 -9.59 -5.26 -14.68
C ARG A 196 -10.25 -5.06 -13.31
N LEU A 197 -9.51 -4.46 -12.39
CA LEU A 197 -9.92 -4.07 -11.05
C LEU A 197 -9.78 -2.56 -10.89
N SER A 198 -10.70 -1.91 -10.18
CA SER A 198 -10.79 -0.45 -10.05
C SER A 198 -9.66 0.25 -9.30
N GLY A 199 -8.76 -0.48 -8.62
CA GLY A 199 -7.73 0.14 -7.77
C GLY A 199 -8.24 0.81 -6.49
N ALA A 200 -9.51 0.65 -6.11
CA ALA A 200 -10.07 1.34 -4.95
C ALA A 200 -9.41 0.92 -3.63
N ARG A 201 -8.97 1.92 -2.84
CA ARG A 201 -8.40 1.82 -1.49
C ARG A 201 -7.08 1.07 -1.36
N VAL A 202 -6.44 0.72 -2.47
CA VAL A 202 -5.05 0.23 -2.43
C VAL A 202 -4.15 1.29 -1.81
N LYS A 203 -3.19 0.83 -1.01
CA LYS A 203 -2.26 1.69 -0.28
C LYS A 203 -0.84 1.42 -0.75
N PHE A 204 -0.04 2.47 -0.71
CA PHE A 204 1.38 2.43 -1.05
C PHE A 204 2.23 2.84 0.14
N VAL A 205 3.18 1.98 0.53
CA VAL A 205 4.10 2.23 1.64
C VAL A 205 5.55 1.93 1.24
N LEU A 206 6.50 2.56 1.94
CA LEU A 206 7.88 2.10 1.96
C LEU A 206 8.06 1.03 3.04
N GLY A 207 8.73 -0.05 2.66
CA GLY A 207 9.14 -1.14 3.54
C GLY A 207 10.49 -1.70 3.12
N GLY A 208 11.06 -2.56 3.95
CA GLY A 208 12.26 -3.31 3.62
C GLY A 208 12.06 -4.17 2.37
N ARG A 209 13.12 -4.35 1.58
CA ARG A 209 13.10 -5.21 0.40
C ARG A 209 12.90 -6.67 0.81
N ARG A 210 12.05 -7.41 0.08
CA ARG A 210 11.82 -8.85 0.29
C ARG A 210 13.17 -9.60 0.31
N GLY A 211 13.42 -10.37 1.37
CA GLY A 211 14.64 -11.17 1.52
C GLY A 211 15.94 -10.38 1.76
N ALA A 212 15.88 -9.05 1.93
CA ALA A 212 17.09 -8.27 2.23
C ALA A 212 17.54 -8.48 3.68
N THR A 213 18.80 -8.88 3.86
CA THR A 213 19.45 -9.06 5.16
C THR A 213 20.23 -7.82 5.63
N ARG A 214 20.62 -6.93 4.72
CA ARG A 214 21.30 -5.65 5.03
C ARG A 214 20.88 -4.56 4.04
N MET A 215 20.58 -3.37 4.57
CA MET A 215 20.44 -2.13 3.80
C MET A 215 21.69 -1.26 4.05
N SER A 216 22.17 -0.59 3.01
CA SER A 216 23.32 0.33 3.09
C SER A 216 22.96 1.59 3.87
N ALA A 217 23.99 2.22 4.44
CA ALA A 217 23.83 3.30 5.43
C ALA A 217 23.66 4.70 4.82
N SER A 218 23.92 4.88 3.52
CA SER A 218 24.06 6.23 2.93
C SER A 218 22.73 6.95 2.71
N THR A 219 21.66 6.23 2.33
CA THR A 219 20.31 6.82 2.13
C THR A 219 19.20 5.91 2.69
N PRO A 220 18.97 5.91 4.02
CA PRO A 220 18.21 4.86 4.71
C PRO A 220 16.77 4.62 4.21
N LEU A 221 16.09 5.66 3.73
CA LEU A 221 14.73 5.57 3.18
C LEU A 221 14.72 5.31 1.67
N ALA A 222 15.71 5.79 0.91
CA ALA A 222 15.72 5.69 -0.56
C ALA A 222 16.00 4.26 -1.04
N GLU A 223 16.62 3.43 -0.20
CA GLU A 223 16.84 2.01 -0.45
C GLU A 223 15.61 1.13 -0.16
N SER A 224 14.54 1.72 0.38
CA SER A 224 13.30 0.99 0.68
C SER A 224 12.54 0.65 -0.60
N THR A 225 11.76 -0.42 -0.55
CA THR A 225 10.91 -0.85 -1.66
C THR A 225 9.51 -0.28 -1.50
N VAL A 226 8.87 0.09 -2.61
CA VAL A 226 7.44 0.44 -2.61
C VAL A 226 6.63 -0.84 -2.53
N TRP A 227 5.69 -0.90 -1.60
CA TRP A 227 4.77 -2.01 -1.44
C TRP A 227 3.33 -1.54 -1.69
N MET A 228 2.58 -2.31 -2.47
CA MET A 228 1.14 -2.15 -2.67
C MET A 228 0.37 -3.19 -1.84
N PHE A 229 -0.62 -2.75 -1.07
CA PHE A 229 -1.44 -3.64 -0.23
C PHE A 229 -2.87 -3.07 0.00
N ASP A 230 -3.67 -3.79 0.80
CA ASP A 230 -5.05 -3.47 1.18
C ASP A 230 -6.04 -3.64 0.01
N PHE A 231 -6.27 -4.91 -0.37
CA PHE A 231 -7.04 -5.29 -1.57
C PHE A 231 -8.53 -5.55 -1.29
N ASP A 232 -8.99 -5.29 -0.08
CA ASP A 232 -10.31 -5.66 0.44
C ASP A 232 -11.50 -4.99 -0.29
N ARG A 233 -11.23 -3.88 -0.98
CA ARG A 233 -12.24 -3.02 -1.62
C ARG A 233 -12.06 -2.88 -3.12
N LEU A 234 -11.17 -3.67 -3.71
CA LEU A 234 -11.11 -3.81 -5.16
C LEU A 234 -12.44 -4.33 -5.72
N ARG A 235 -12.79 -3.83 -6.90
CA ARG A 235 -14.01 -4.20 -7.62
C ARG A 235 -13.68 -4.41 -9.10
N PRO A 236 -14.26 -5.42 -9.76
CA PRO A 236 -14.13 -5.58 -11.20
C PRO A 236 -14.58 -4.32 -11.95
N ILE A 237 -13.91 -4.04 -13.06
CA ILE A 237 -14.29 -3.00 -14.02
C ILE A 237 -14.48 -3.61 -15.41
N GLN A 238 -15.31 -2.95 -16.21
CA GLN A 238 -15.43 -3.23 -17.63
C GLN A 238 -14.49 -2.30 -18.42
N ALA A 239 -14.01 -2.73 -19.58
CA ALA A 239 -13.23 -1.88 -20.47
C ALA A 239 -14.17 -0.98 -21.30
N ASN A 240 -14.79 -0.01 -20.63
CA ASN A 240 -15.68 0.97 -21.23
C ASN A 240 -15.77 2.23 -20.35
N VAL A 241 -16.61 3.19 -20.73
CA VAL A 241 -16.79 4.47 -20.02
C VAL A 241 -17.17 4.28 -18.53
N SER A 242 -18.00 3.29 -18.20
CA SER A 242 -18.36 2.98 -16.80
C SER A 242 -17.14 2.52 -15.98
N GLY A 243 -16.27 1.73 -16.61
CA GLY A 243 -14.96 1.38 -16.07
C GLY A 243 -14.09 2.61 -15.81
N LEU A 244 -14.00 3.53 -16.79
CA LEU A 244 -13.22 4.77 -16.63
C LEU A 244 -13.71 5.63 -15.46
N ILE A 245 -15.03 5.76 -15.29
CA ILE A 245 -15.63 6.45 -14.14
C ILE A 245 -15.24 5.76 -12.83
N SER A 246 -15.24 4.43 -12.81
CA SER A 246 -14.86 3.64 -11.64
C SER A 246 -13.38 3.82 -11.28
N ILE A 247 -12.49 3.84 -12.28
CA ILE A 247 -11.06 4.13 -12.13
C ILE A 247 -10.87 5.53 -11.55
N ALA A 248 -11.46 6.57 -12.16
CA ALA A 248 -11.31 7.93 -11.71
C ALA A 248 -11.83 8.12 -10.28
N ARG A 249 -13.00 7.56 -9.96
CA ARG A 249 -13.57 7.62 -8.61
C ARG A 249 -12.67 6.94 -7.58
N ALA A 250 -12.09 5.79 -7.91
CA ALA A 250 -11.14 5.09 -7.04
C ALA A 250 -9.87 5.91 -6.82
N PHE A 251 -9.31 6.49 -7.89
CA PHE A 251 -8.13 7.36 -7.84
C PHE A 251 -8.33 8.53 -6.87
N TRP A 252 -9.44 9.26 -6.98
CA TRP A 252 -9.73 10.40 -6.09
C TRP A 252 -10.04 9.97 -4.65
N ARG A 253 -10.59 8.77 -4.44
CA ARG A 253 -10.73 8.20 -3.07
C ARG A 253 -9.39 7.78 -2.48
N ASN A 254 -8.38 7.52 -3.31
CA ASN A 254 -6.99 7.27 -2.92
C ASN A 254 -6.16 8.57 -2.88
N SER A 255 -6.81 9.75 -2.90
CA SER A 255 -6.17 11.05 -3.13
C SER A 255 -4.94 11.43 -2.31
N PRO A 256 -4.71 10.99 -1.04
CA PRO A 256 -3.45 11.32 -0.40
C PRO A 256 -2.26 10.62 -1.08
N TYR A 257 -2.44 9.42 -1.63
CA TYR A 257 -1.36 8.60 -2.16
C TYR A 257 -0.86 9.07 -3.53
N CYS A 258 -1.77 9.20 -4.50
CA CYS A 258 -1.41 9.40 -5.90
C CYS A 258 -1.09 10.87 -6.22
N PRO A 259 -0.13 11.16 -7.11
CA PRO A 259 0.18 12.54 -7.53
C PRO A 259 -1.06 13.31 -8.01
N ARG A 260 -1.12 14.61 -7.72
CA ARG A 260 -2.21 15.48 -8.20
C ARG A 260 -2.00 15.86 -9.67
N PRO A 261 -3.06 15.94 -10.50
CA PRO A 261 -2.92 16.26 -11.93
C PRO A 261 -2.22 17.57 -12.29
N ASP A 262 -2.16 18.52 -11.36
CA ASP A 262 -1.48 19.81 -11.49
C ASP A 262 0.00 19.79 -11.04
N SER A 263 0.51 18.63 -10.62
CA SER A 263 1.88 18.49 -10.12
C SER A 263 2.84 17.95 -11.19
N THR A 264 4.13 18.25 -11.06
CA THR A 264 5.18 17.68 -11.94
C THR A 264 5.25 16.15 -11.86
N LEU A 265 4.98 15.58 -10.69
CA LEU A 265 4.92 14.13 -10.48
C LEU A 265 3.77 13.47 -11.24
N TRP A 266 2.71 14.21 -11.57
CA TRP A 266 1.62 13.67 -12.39
C TRP A 266 2.04 13.35 -13.80
N ASN A 267 2.85 14.21 -14.43
CA ASN A 267 3.32 13.92 -15.79
C ASN A 267 4.11 12.60 -15.83
N ILE A 268 4.98 12.40 -14.84
CA ILE A 268 5.74 11.16 -14.68
C ILE A 268 4.82 9.96 -14.44
N PHE A 269 3.82 10.12 -13.58
CA PHE A 269 2.81 9.09 -13.33
C PHE A 269 2.01 8.76 -14.59
N ALA A 270 1.51 9.77 -15.30
CA ALA A 270 0.64 9.61 -16.46
C ALA A 270 1.37 8.95 -17.62
N ASP A 271 2.63 9.33 -17.86
CA ASP A 271 3.44 8.73 -18.92
C ASP A 271 3.76 7.27 -18.64
N GLU A 272 4.16 6.94 -17.41
CA GLU A 272 4.41 5.56 -17.01
C GLU A 272 3.12 4.73 -17.02
N TYR A 273 2.01 5.27 -16.52
CA TYR A 273 0.70 4.61 -16.51
C TYR A 273 0.24 4.29 -17.93
N ARG A 274 0.42 5.24 -18.85
CA ARG A 274 0.08 5.04 -20.27
C ARG A 274 0.95 3.99 -20.91
N ARG A 275 2.28 4.07 -20.72
CA ARG A 275 3.24 3.11 -21.25
C ARG A 275 2.90 1.68 -20.81
N VAL A 276 2.77 1.47 -19.49
CA VAL A 276 2.45 0.17 -18.90
C VAL A 276 1.03 -0.25 -19.28
N GLY A 277 0.06 0.65 -19.24
CA GLY A 277 -1.33 0.34 -19.59
C GLY A 277 -1.46 -0.20 -21.01
N ARG A 278 -0.80 0.43 -21.99
CA ARG A 278 -0.75 -0.06 -23.37
C ARG A 278 -0.10 -1.43 -23.49
N GLU A 279 1.02 -1.63 -22.80
CA GLU A 279 1.71 -2.94 -22.73
C GLU A 279 0.77 -4.03 -22.17
N LYS A 280 0.01 -3.72 -21.11
CA LYS A 280 -0.94 -4.66 -20.49
C LYS A 280 -2.13 -4.99 -21.38
N VAL A 281 -2.74 -4.01 -22.05
CA VAL A 281 -3.88 -4.29 -22.94
C VAL A 281 -3.46 -5.07 -24.19
N GLN A 282 -2.21 -4.92 -24.65
CA GLN A 282 -1.64 -5.71 -25.74
C GLN A 282 -1.36 -7.15 -25.31
N ALA A 283 -0.79 -7.33 -24.11
CA ALA A 283 -0.43 -8.66 -23.61
C ALA A 283 -1.63 -9.46 -23.07
N TYR A 284 -2.66 -8.78 -22.55
CA TYR A 284 -3.79 -9.41 -21.85
C TYR A 284 -5.17 -8.89 -22.32
N PRO A 285 -5.51 -8.96 -23.63
CA PRO A 285 -6.86 -8.70 -24.09
C PRO A 285 -7.80 -9.84 -23.66
N ARG A 286 -9.03 -9.52 -23.28
CA ARG A 286 -10.08 -10.54 -23.07
C ARG A 286 -10.73 -10.89 -24.41
N HIS A 287 -11.37 -12.06 -24.48
CA HIS A 287 -12.08 -12.50 -25.67
C HIS A 287 -13.11 -11.46 -26.12
N GLY A 288 -13.03 -11.03 -27.39
CA GLY A 288 -13.92 -10.03 -27.98
C GLY A 288 -13.52 -8.55 -27.73
N GLU A 289 -12.45 -8.27 -26.98
CA GLU A 289 -11.96 -6.90 -26.82
C GLU A 289 -11.02 -6.50 -27.99
N CYS A 290 -11.21 -5.29 -28.51
CA CYS A 290 -10.35 -4.70 -29.54
C CYS A 290 -9.18 -3.95 -28.89
N VAL A 291 -7.93 -4.29 -29.25
CA VAL A 291 -6.72 -3.74 -28.61
C VAL A 291 -6.57 -2.24 -28.85
N GLU A 292 -6.93 -1.76 -30.04
CA GLU A 292 -6.93 -0.33 -30.38
C GLU A 292 -7.91 0.43 -29.48
N THR A 293 -9.12 -0.09 -29.31
CA THR A 293 -10.11 0.49 -28.40
C THR A 293 -9.64 0.45 -26.94
N LEU A 294 -9.00 -0.64 -26.51
CA LEU A 294 -8.42 -0.72 -25.16
C LEU A 294 -7.31 0.33 -24.97
N CYS A 295 -6.45 0.52 -25.97
CA CYS A 295 -5.42 1.55 -25.98
C CYS A 295 -6.01 2.96 -25.80
N ASP A 296 -7.11 3.27 -26.49
CA ASP A 296 -7.82 4.56 -26.33
C ASP A 296 -8.40 4.71 -24.92
N LEU A 297 -8.90 3.61 -24.34
CA LEU A 297 -9.42 3.61 -22.96
C LEU A 297 -8.31 3.83 -21.91
N VAL A 298 -7.05 3.45 -22.19
CA VAL A 298 -5.91 3.78 -21.32
C VAL A 298 -5.76 5.29 -21.17
N ASP A 299 -5.79 6.04 -22.28
CA ASP A 299 -5.77 7.51 -22.24
C ASP A 299 -7.06 8.08 -21.66
N GLY A 300 -8.20 7.46 -22.01
CA GLY A 300 -9.50 7.81 -21.46
C GLY A 300 -9.53 7.77 -19.94
N ALA A 301 -8.85 6.83 -19.30
CA ALA A 301 -8.74 6.77 -17.84
C ALA A 301 -7.98 7.96 -17.26
N LEU A 302 -6.85 8.35 -17.86
CA LEU A 302 -6.09 9.52 -17.44
C LEU A 302 -6.91 10.80 -17.61
N ASN A 303 -7.58 10.96 -18.75
CA ASN A 303 -8.47 12.09 -19.01
C ASN A 303 -9.62 12.15 -18.00
N MET A 304 -10.25 11.01 -17.68
CA MET A 304 -11.32 10.93 -16.69
C MET A 304 -10.82 11.28 -15.28
N ILE A 305 -9.59 10.91 -14.92
CA ILE A 305 -8.97 11.31 -13.65
C ILE A 305 -8.80 12.83 -13.59
N VAL A 306 -8.23 13.44 -14.64
CA VAL A 306 -8.03 14.91 -14.72
C VAL A 306 -9.37 15.64 -14.62
N MET A 307 -10.38 15.23 -15.40
CA MET A 307 -11.73 15.81 -15.35
C MET A 307 -12.38 15.64 -13.97
N GLY A 308 -12.10 14.51 -13.31
CA GLY A 308 -12.55 14.22 -11.96
C GLY A 308 -12.03 15.19 -10.90
N GLN A 309 -10.94 15.92 -11.14
CA GLN A 309 -10.41 16.89 -10.18
C GLN A 309 -11.48 17.90 -9.79
N LYS A 310 -12.20 18.50 -10.75
CA LYS A 310 -13.23 19.51 -10.45
C LYS A 310 -14.48 18.88 -9.81
N MET A 311 -14.88 17.69 -10.25
CA MET A 311 -16.11 17.04 -9.78
C MET A 311 -16.01 16.48 -8.36
N TRP A 312 -14.85 15.92 -7.99
CA TRP A 312 -14.69 15.15 -6.76
C TRP A 312 -13.87 15.88 -5.68
N THR A 313 -13.24 17.02 -5.99
CA THR A 313 -12.63 17.89 -4.96
C THR A 313 -13.61 18.93 -4.40
N ILE A 314 -14.57 19.41 -5.20
CA ILE A 314 -15.53 20.45 -4.79
C ILE A 314 -16.69 19.87 -3.95
N ARG A 315 -17.03 18.58 -4.14
CA ARG A 315 -18.23 17.96 -3.54
C ARG A 315 -18.02 17.08 -2.30
N GLY A 316 -16.88 17.11 -1.60
CA GLY A 316 -16.85 16.36 -0.35
C GLY A 316 -15.56 16.40 0.45
N ARG A 317 -15.63 17.08 1.61
CA ARG A 317 -15.28 16.42 2.86
C ARG A 317 -16.05 15.10 2.90
N PHE A 318 -15.38 13.98 2.66
CA PHE A 318 -15.89 12.64 2.90
C PHE A 318 -15.14 12.04 4.08
#